data_AF-A0A3D9RP99-F1
#
_entry.id   AF-A0A3D9RP99-F1
#
_cell.length_a   1.000
_cell.length_b   1.000
_cell.length_c   1.000
_cell.angle_alpha   90.00
_cell.angle_beta   90.00
_cell.angle_gamma   90.00
#
_symmetry.space_group_name_H-M   'P 1'
#
loop_
_entity.id
_entity.type
_entity.pdbx_description
1 polymer ?
#
loop_
_entity_poly.entity_id
_entity_poly.type
_entity_poly.pdbx_seq_one_letter_code
_entity_poly.pdbx_strand_id
1 'polypeptide(L)'
;MKKMNNKSEKIISQINSNVFFKEFTFSKNDFTDLDTKQELEFSDNVVWIDDIFFIFEIKDRNSEDLENDSKWFNNKVLKKAVSQIKSTHKYLEKYPNIPITNEKGHTKNITEAKFENIKNIIIYTPNDNFSEDKRHLKFYESKIIGFIHLFHSEDYYWICKYLITPAEVEEYLTFREKLFQKHSNYLNNLPEQYVLGHFLETLDTSELKAEYINNLINIKPDSSEFNMSYIIDNFNKNIQGINEKTEYYPIIAEIAKLKRSELAEFKKRFIRTIEKCKENDIDLPYRIYVPRTDCGFVFIPLIKKASKHWKTALSNFTYAQKYDQKASKCVGLVIFENTINDKVVLDMYWSFLKQDWEYDEEMEKRLYDSFPFRKVNTKLIENRYKD
;
A
#
# COMPACT_ATOMS: atom_id res chain seq x y z
N MET A 1 -2.10 36.34 4.84
CA MET A 1 -2.71 36.03 3.54
C MET A 1 -3.14 34.56 3.55
N LYS A 2 -4.44 34.29 3.47
CA LYS A 2 -5.01 32.93 3.42
C LYS A 2 -4.75 32.36 2.01
N LYS A 3 -3.95 31.30 1.90
CA LYS A 3 -3.64 30.58 0.65
C LYS A 3 -4.94 29.99 0.07
N MET A 4 -5.52 30.65 -0.93
CA MET A 4 -6.52 30.06 -1.84
C MET A 4 -5.78 29.40 -3.00
N ASN A 5 -5.57 28.09 -2.90
CA ASN A 5 -5.61 27.08 -3.97
C ASN A 5 -5.06 25.78 -3.39
N ASN A 6 -5.97 24.98 -2.84
CA ASN A 6 -5.69 23.75 -2.10
C ASN A 6 -6.66 22.63 -2.59
N LYS A 7 -7.06 22.69 -3.87
CA LYS A 7 -8.02 21.75 -4.45
C LYS A 7 -7.32 20.49 -4.95
N SER A 8 -6.25 20.63 -5.73
CA SER A 8 -5.47 19.47 -6.18
C SER A 8 -4.76 18.77 -5.03
N GLU A 9 -4.18 19.50 -4.07
CA GLU A 9 -3.62 18.91 -2.83
C GLU A 9 -4.65 18.02 -2.11
N LYS A 10 -5.89 18.50 -1.94
CA LYS A 10 -6.97 17.71 -1.32
C LYS A 10 -7.39 16.50 -2.16
N ILE A 11 -7.50 16.65 -3.49
CA ILE A 11 -7.90 15.55 -4.37
C ILE A 11 -6.83 14.45 -4.36
N ILE A 12 -5.55 14.83 -4.50
CA ILE A 12 -4.44 13.88 -4.47
C ILE A 12 -4.30 13.25 -3.08
N SER A 13 -4.43 14.03 -2.00
CA SER A 13 -4.45 13.48 -0.64
C SER A 13 -5.59 12.49 -0.44
N GLN A 14 -6.76 12.73 -1.05
CA GLN A 14 -7.89 11.80 -1.03
C GLN A 14 -7.61 10.54 -1.87
N ILE A 15 -7.00 10.67 -3.05
CA ILE A 15 -6.56 9.52 -3.87
C ILE A 15 -5.55 8.69 -3.08
N ASN A 16 -4.53 9.32 -2.50
CA ASN A 16 -3.51 8.67 -1.70
C ASN A 16 -4.13 7.99 -0.48
N SER A 17 -5.03 8.66 0.24
CA SER A 17 -5.73 8.08 1.39
C SER A 17 -6.58 6.85 1.01
N ASN A 18 -7.13 6.83 -0.20
CA ASN A 18 -7.93 5.70 -0.67
C ASN A 18 -7.06 4.51 -1.10
N VAL A 19 -5.90 4.75 -1.71
CA VAL A 19 -4.98 3.71 -2.18
C VAL A 19 -4.08 3.21 -1.04
N PHE A 20 -3.52 4.12 -0.25
CA PHE A 20 -2.50 3.86 0.77
C PHE A 20 -3.04 3.82 2.20
N PHE A 21 -4.35 4.01 2.38
CA PHE A 21 -5.02 4.09 3.67
C PHE A 21 -4.61 5.31 4.51
N LYS A 22 -5.55 5.80 5.31
CA LYS A 22 -5.35 6.99 6.15
C LYS A 22 -4.34 6.75 7.27
N GLU A 23 -4.18 5.49 7.68
CA GLU A 23 -3.25 5.01 8.69
C GLU A 23 -1.78 5.28 8.32
N PHE A 24 -1.49 5.31 7.02
CA PHE A 24 -0.12 5.37 6.50
C PHE A 24 0.15 6.61 5.65
N THR A 25 -0.84 7.48 5.51
CA THR A 25 -0.75 8.74 4.76
C THR A 25 -0.59 9.90 5.73
N PHE A 26 0.41 10.75 5.50
CA PHE A 26 0.76 11.89 6.34
C PHE A 26 0.79 13.15 5.47
N SER A 27 -0.09 14.12 5.72
CA SER A 27 -0.16 15.39 4.97
C SER A 27 0.17 16.59 5.86
N LYS A 28 0.67 17.67 5.25
CA LYS A 28 0.99 18.94 5.95
C LYS A 28 1.99 18.75 7.09
N ASN A 29 3.13 18.15 6.74
CA ASN A 29 4.14 17.72 7.70
C ASN A 29 5.12 18.87 7.96
N ASP A 30 4.74 19.77 8.85
CA ASP A 30 5.66 20.74 9.41
C ASP A 30 6.27 20.19 10.70
N PHE A 31 7.58 20.32 10.87
CA PHE A 31 8.27 19.93 12.10
C PHE A 31 9.29 20.99 12.51
N THR A 32 9.63 21.04 13.79
CA THR A 32 10.51 22.07 14.33
C THR A 32 11.97 21.66 14.25
N ASP A 33 12.80 22.53 13.67
CA ASP A 33 14.25 22.40 13.65
C ASP A 33 14.83 22.40 15.07
N LEU A 34 15.71 21.42 15.36
CA LEU A 34 16.29 21.25 16.68
C LEU A 34 17.22 22.41 17.10
N ASP A 35 17.93 23.01 16.15
CA ASP A 35 18.99 23.99 16.41
C ASP A 35 18.44 25.42 16.49
N THR A 36 17.57 25.78 15.55
CA THR A 36 17.05 27.12 15.31
C THR A 36 15.62 27.34 15.80
N LYS A 37 14.91 26.26 16.16
CA LYS A 37 13.48 26.25 16.50
C LYS A 37 12.57 26.80 15.39
N GLN A 38 13.05 26.85 14.15
CA GLN A 38 12.25 27.24 13.00
C GLN A 38 11.37 26.08 12.55
N GLU A 39 10.18 26.41 12.06
CA GLU A 39 9.29 25.43 11.41
C GLU A 39 9.85 25.09 10.03
N LEU A 40 10.11 23.80 9.80
CA LEU A 40 10.59 23.26 8.53
C LEU A 40 9.45 22.50 7.86
N GLU A 41 9.21 22.84 6.59
CA GLU A 41 8.28 22.14 5.70
C GLU A 41 8.95 20.86 5.20
N PHE A 42 8.39 19.69 5.52
CA PHE A 42 8.95 18.40 5.12
C PHE A 42 8.65 18.07 3.64
N SER A 43 7.46 17.55 3.36
CA SER A 43 6.93 17.32 2.01
C SER A 43 5.41 17.38 2.06
N ASP A 44 4.78 17.73 0.93
CA ASP A 44 3.32 17.92 0.86
C ASP A 44 2.55 16.68 1.37
N ASN A 45 3.00 15.47 0.98
CA ASN A 45 2.44 14.21 1.44
C ASN A 45 3.51 13.10 1.51
N VAL A 46 3.40 12.24 2.53
CA VAL A 46 4.28 11.08 2.74
C VAL A 46 3.42 9.85 2.95
N VAL A 47 3.83 8.73 2.36
CA VAL A 47 3.24 7.42 2.64
C VAL A 47 4.30 6.50 3.22
N TRP A 48 4.01 5.89 4.37
CA TRP A 48 4.91 4.95 5.02
C TRP A 48 4.17 3.69 5.49
N ILE A 49 4.45 2.57 4.83
CA ILE A 49 3.87 1.25 5.09
C ILE A 49 5.01 0.23 5.21
N ASP A 50 5.46 -0.05 6.43
CA ASP A 50 6.58 -0.97 6.69
C ASP A 50 7.85 -0.58 5.91
N ASP A 51 8.16 -1.30 4.83
CA ASP A 51 9.29 -1.08 3.91
C ASP A 51 8.96 -0.21 2.68
N ILE A 52 7.68 0.12 2.46
CA ILE A 52 7.23 1.00 1.38
C ILE A 52 7.25 2.46 1.87
N PHE A 53 7.98 3.32 1.16
CA PHE A 53 8.11 4.73 1.50
C PHE A 53 8.01 5.64 0.27
N PHE A 54 7.02 6.54 0.26
CA PHE A 54 6.80 7.49 -0.83
C PHE A 54 6.84 8.94 -0.32
N ILE A 55 7.49 9.79 -1.10
CA ILE A 55 7.52 11.25 -0.90
C ILE A 55 6.81 11.90 -2.07
N PHE A 56 5.79 12.71 -1.78
CA PHE A 56 4.97 13.38 -2.78
C PHE A 56 5.08 14.90 -2.67
N GLU A 57 5.42 15.53 -3.78
CA GLU A 57 5.22 16.97 -3.98
C GLU A 57 4.11 17.20 -5.00
N ILE A 58 3.18 18.09 -4.66
CA ILE A 58 2.01 18.39 -5.48
C ILE A 58 2.13 19.85 -5.95
N LYS A 59 2.02 20.08 -7.26
CA LYS A 59 2.08 21.44 -7.83
C LYS A 59 0.87 21.69 -8.71
N ASP A 60 -0.02 22.52 -8.20
CA ASP A 60 -1.22 22.96 -8.89
C ASP A 60 -0.98 24.31 -9.59
N ARG A 61 -1.42 24.41 -10.83
CA ARG A 61 -1.37 25.66 -11.56
C ARG A 61 -2.62 26.48 -11.27
N ASN A 62 -2.43 27.75 -10.92
CA ASN A 62 -3.57 28.66 -10.86
C ASN A 62 -4.01 29.03 -12.28
N SER A 63 -5.28 28.79 -12.60
CA SER A 63 -5.88 29.13 -13.90
C SER A 63 -5.85 30.63 -14.20
N GLU A 64 -5.74 31.47 -13.17
CA GLU A 64 -5.67 32.93 -13.30
C GLU A 64 -4.25 33.44 -13.60
N ASP A 65 -3.23 32.58 -13.49
CA ASP A 65 -1.83 32.99 -13.69
C ASP A 65 -1.49 33.06 -15.19
N LEU A 66 -1.13 34.26 -15.64
CA LEU A 66 -0.73 34.56 -17.02
C LEU A 66 0.68 34.06 -17.38
N GLU A 67 1.42 33.46 -16.43
CA GLU A 67 2.73 32.88 -16.71
C GLU A 67 2.67 31.85 -17.86
N ASN A 68 3.73 31.63 -18.62
CA ASN A 68 3.73 30.56 -19.63
C ASN A 68 3.84 29.18 -18.94
N ASP A 69 3.02 28.19 -19.33
CA ASP A 69 3.07 26.80 -18.86
C ASP A 69 4.46 26.18 -18.82
N SER A 70 5.28 26.46 -19.82
CA SER A 70 6.65 26.00 -19.89
C SER A 70 7.51 26.61 -18.78
N LYS A 71 7.34 27.90 -18.52
CA LYS A 71 8.08 28.62 -17.50
C LYS A 71 7.62 28.20 -16.10
N TRP A 72 6.31 28.06 -15.90
CA TRP A 72 5.73 27.52 -14.67
C TRP A 72 6.25 26.11 -14.38
N PHE A 73 6.22 25.20 -15.36
CA PHE A 73 6.70 23.83 -15.19
C PHE A 73 8.17 23.79 -14.78
N ASN A 74 9.02 24.53 -15.49
CA ASN A 74 10.45 24.61 -15.17
C ASN A 74 10.69 25.19 -13.76
N ASN A 75 9.94 26.21 -13.35
CA ASN A 75 10.16 26.88 -12.07
C ASN A 75 9.52 26.17 -10.88
N LYS A 76 8.28 25.71 -11.01
CA LYS A 76 7.51 25.12 -9.91
C LYS A 76 7.71 23.61 -9.80
N VAL A 77 7.73 22.91 -10.93
CA VAL A 77 7.88 21.44 -10.95
C VAL A 77 9.36 21.07 -10.91
N LEU A 78 10.14 21.43 -11.93
CA LEU A 78 11.53 20.94 -12.06
C LEU A 78 12.54 21.58 -11.10
N LYS A 79 12.25 22.79 -10.59
CA LYS A 79 13.12 23.47 -9.61
C LYS A 79 12.57 23.38 -8.20
N LYS A 80 11.39 23.97 -7.94
CA LYS A 80 10.87 24.10 -6.58
C LYS A 80 10.53 22.74 -5.97
N ALA A 81 9.68 21.94 -6.61
CA ALA A 81 9.28 20.62 -6.08
C ALA A 81 10.49 19.69 -5.91
N VAL A 82 11.38 19.64 -6.90
CA VAL A 82 12.65 18.88 -6.79
C VAL A 82 13.50 19.33 -5.61
N SER A 83 13.57 20.65 -5.36
CA SER A 83 14.31 21.17 -4.20
C SER A 83 13.63 20.78 -2.88
N GLN A 84 12.31 20.76 -2.82
CA GLN A 84 11.56 20.34 -1.63
C GLN A 84 11.86 18.86 -1.31
N ILE A 85 11.74 17.95 -2.29
CA ILE A 85 12.11 16.53 -2.12
C ILE A 85 13.56 16.38 -1.64
N LYS A 86 14.52 17.11 -2.23
CA LYS A 86 15.92 17.06 -1.79
C LYS A 86 16.10 17.54 -0.35
N SER A 87 15.34 18.53 0.08
CA SER A 87 15.34 18.97 1.48
C SER A 87 14.76 17.90 2.39
N THR A 88 13.66 17.25 2.00
CA THR A 88 13.06 16.13 2.72
C THR A 88 14.07 15.00 2.98
N HIS A 89 14.82 14.58 1.96
CA HIS A 89 15.90 13.58 2.11
C HIS A 89 16.98 14.03 3.09
N LYS A 90 17.45 15.28 2.98
CA LYS A 90 18.43 15.84 3.94
C LYS A 90 17.90 15.84 5.36
N TYR A 91 16.61 16.08 5.55
CA TYR A 91 16.00 16.04 6.88
C TYR A 91 15.98 14.62 7.44
N LEU A 92 15.61 13.63 6.63
CA LEU A 92 15.65 12.21 7.02
C LEU A 92 17.06 11.76 7.45
N GLU A 93 18.11 12.28 6.80
CA GLU A 93 19.50 12.01 7.18
C GLU A 93 19.96 12.78 8.43
N LYS A 94 19.52 14.05 8.57
CA LYS A 94 20.01 14.96 9.62
C LYS A 94 19.34 14.74 10.97
N TYR A 95 18.02 14.59 11.01
CA TYR A 95 17.27 14.60 12.26
C TYR A 95 16.98 13.17 12.73
N PRO A 96 17.31 12.82 13.99
CA PRO A 96 17.03 11.49 14.53
C PRO A 96 15.56 11.29 14.91
N ASN A 97 14.77 12.37 14.99
CA ASN A 97 13.35 12.34 15.32
C ASN A 97 12.60 13.40 14.51
N ILE A 98 11.63 12.96 13.71
CA ILE A 98 10.76 13.81 12.92
C ILE A 98 9.31 13.31 13.18
N PRO A 99 8.61 13.90 14.17
CA PRO A 99 7.25 13.50 14.48
C PRO A 99 6.28 14.04 13.43
N ILE A 100 5.54 13.15 12.77
CA ILE A 100 4.50 13.49 11.81
C ILE A 100 3.19 12.81 12.17
N THR A 101 2.06 13.43 11.81
CA THR A 101 0.72 12.94 12.17
C THR A 101 -0.02 12.46 10.94
N ASN A 102 -0.53 11.22 10.97
CA ASN A 102 -1.27 10.65 9.85
C ASN A 102 -2.70 11.19 9.75
N GLU A 103 -3.42 10.82 8.69
CA GLU A 103 -4.82 11.22 8.45
C GLU A 103 -5.83 10.60 9.43
N LYS A 104 -5.39 9.74 10.37
CA LYS A 104 -6.18 9.27 11.53
C LYS A 104 -5.92 10.10 12.80
N GLY A 105 -4.97 11.04 12.77
CA GLY A 105 -4.58 11.84 13.93
C GLY A 105 -3.56 11.16 14.85
N HIS A 106 -2.91 10.08 14.41
CA HIS A 106 -1.86 9.41 15.17
C HIS A 106 -0.48 9.91 14.75
N THR A 107 0.31 10.30 15.74
CA THR A 107 1.68 10.77 15.54
C THR A 107 2.66 9.61 15.59
N LYS A 108 3.59 9.56 14.64
CA LYS A 108 4.72 8.63 14.61
C LYS A 108 6.01 9.37 14.27
N ASN A 109 7.13 8.83 14.72
CA ASN A 109 8.43 9.30 14.29
C ASN A 109 8.78 8.65 12.94
N ILE A 110 8.86 9.45 11.87
CA ILE A 110 9.08 8.92 10.52
C ILE A 110 10.50 8.36 10.34
N THR A 111 11.45 8.74 11.20
CA THR A 111 12.86 8.26 11.13
C THR A 111 13.01 6.78 11.49
N GLU A 112 11.96 6.15 12.02
CA GLU A 112 11.89 4.70 12.26
C GLU A 112 11.63 3.90 10.97
N ALA A 113 11.31 4.57 9.86
CA ALA A 113 11.12 3.93 8.57
C ALA A 113 12.44 3.43 7.96
N LYS A 114 12.32 2.46 7.04
CA LYS A 114 13.45 2.04 6.19
C LYS A 114 13.51 2.93 4.95
N PHE A 115 14.65 3.57 4.74
CA PHE A 115 14.86 4.54 3.66
C PHE A 115 15.60 4.00 2.43
N GLU A 116 15.83 2.68 2.37
CA GLU A 116 16.62 2.04 1.31
C GLU A 116 16.02 2.25 -0.09
N ASN A 117 14.68 2.32 -0.20
CA ASN A 117 13.95 2.38 -1.47
C ASN A 117 12.86 3.46 -1.47
N ILE A 118 13.22 4.71 -1.16
CA ILE A 118 12.27 5.83 -1.25
C ILE A 118 11.85 6.08 -2.71
N LYS A 119 10.54 6.09 -3.00
CA LYS A 119 10.04 6.59 -4.30
C LYS A 119 9.66 8.07 -4.19
N ASN A 120 10.34 8.88 -4.99
CA ASN A 120 10.14 10.32 -5.05
C ASN A 120 9.17 10.65 -6.18
N ILE A 121 8.08 11.34 -5.87
CA ILE A 121 6.97 11.54 -6.80
C ILE A 121 6.60 13.03 -6.82
N ILE A 122 6.56 13.62 -8.01
CA ILE A 122 6.00 14.95 -8.22
C ILE A 122 4.75 14.81 -9.10
N ILE A 123 3.63 15.26 -8.57
CA ILE A 123 2.34 15.31 -9.28
C ILE A 123 2.05 16.76 -9.63
N TYR A 124 1.79 17.04 -10.91
CA TYR A 124 1.50 18.38 -11.37
C TYR A 124 0.18 18.46 -12.15
N THR A 125 -0.54 19.56 -11.95
CA THR A 125 -1.77 19.89 -12.68
C THR A 125 -1.52 21.19 -13.44
N PRO A 126 -1.26 21.13 -14.76
CA PRO A 126 -1.09 22.31 -15.61
C PRO A 126 -2.45 22.84 -16.10
N ASN A 127 -2.44 23.82 -17.00
CA ASN A 127 -3.62 24.26 -17.75
C ASN A 127 -3.87 23.34 -18.96
N ASP A 128 -5.06 23.41 -19.56
CA ASP A 128 -5.51 22.52 -20.65
C ASP A 128 -4.60 22.52 -21.89
N ASN A 129 -3.87 23.61 -22.17
CA ASN A 129 -2.99 23.75 -23.34
C ASN A 129 -1.53 23.35 -23.04
N PHE A 130 -1.32 22.44 -22.10
CA PHE A 130 0.02 21.99 -21.72
C PHE A 130 0.70 21.21 -22.86
N SER A 131 2.01 21.39 -22.99
CA SER A 131 2.80 20.75 -24.04
C SER A 131 2.99 19.25 -23.79
N GLU A 132 2.65 18.42 -24.77
CA GLU A 132 2.78 16.95 -24.68
C GLU A 132 4.22 16.50 -24.43
N ASP A 133 5.22 17.13 -25.05
CA ASP A 133 6.63 16.83 -24.77
C ASP A 133 6.99 16.98 -23.29
N LYS A 134 6.36 17.94 -22.59
CA LYS A 134 6.53 18.12 -21.15
C LYS A 134 5.69 17.13 -20.35
N ARG A 135 4.50 16.77 -20.82
CA ARG A 135 3.67 15.71 -20.20
C ARG A 135 4.38 14.37 -20.23
N HIS A 136 5.06 14.07 -21.33
CA HIS A 136 5.76 12.80 -21.52
C HIS A 136 7.09 12.70 -20.76
N LEU A 137 7.62 13.80 -20.23
CA LEU A 137 8.82 13.75 -19.40
C LEU A 137 8.60 12.87 -18.18
N LYS A 138 9.23 11.70 -18.15
CA LYS A 138 8.96 10.67 -17.14
C LYS A 138 9.62 10.97 -15.81
N PHE A 139 10.83 11.50 -15.85
CA PHE A 139 11.68 11.63 -14.69
C PHE A 139 12.43 12.97 -14.66
N TYR A 140 12.68 13.45 -13.45
CA TYR A 140 13.83 14.29 -13.17
C TYR A 140 14.94 13.41 -12.60
N GLU A 141 16.14 13.47 -13.20
CA GLU A 141 17.30 12.69 -12.77
C GLU A 141 18.15 13.51 -11.78
N SER A 142 18.16 13.10 -10.52
CA SER A 142 18.99 13.72 -9.49
C SER A 142 20.24 12.88 -9.23
N LYS A 143 21.41 13.51 -9.27
CA LYS A 143 22.69 12.86 -8.92
C LYS A 143 22.78 12.44 -7.45
N ILE A 144 21.93 13.00 -6.58
CA ILE A 144 22.00 12.80 -5.13
C ILE A 144 20.99 11.74 -4.68
N ILE A 145 19.74 11.84 -5.18
CA ILE A 145 18.60 11.05 -4.69
C ILE A 145 17.99 10.15 -5.77
N GLY A 146 18.67 9.98 -6.91
CA GLY A 146 18.23 9.14 -8.02
C GLY A 146 17.04 9.74 -8.79
N PHE A 147 16.14 8.87 -9.21
CA PHE A 147 14.98 9.25 -10.01
C PHE A 147 13.90 9.93 -9.18
N ILE A 148 13.29 10.96 -9.76
CA ILE A 148 12.06 11.57 -9.27
C ILE A 148 11.00 11.40 -10.36
N HIS A 149 9.96 10.64 -10.04
CA HIS A 149 8.84 10.39 -10.95
C HIS A 149 8.07 11.67 -11.17
N LEU A 150 7.85 12.02 -12.43
CA LEU A 150 6.98 13.13 -12.82
C LEU A 150 5.69 12.54 -13.37
N PHE A 151 4.56 12.97 -12.81
CA PHE A 151 3.24 12.61 -13.29
C PHE A 151 2.36 13.83 -13.49
N HIS A 152 1.74 13.89 -14.67
CA HIS A 152 0.52 14.67 -14.82
C HIS A 152 -0.55 14.09 -13.89
N SER A 153 -1.34 14.95 -13.25
CA SER A 153 -2.34 14.52 -12.26
C SER A 153 -3.38 13.54 -12.81
N GLU A 154 -3.76 13.68 -14.08
CA GLU A 154 -4.62 12.72 -14.78
C GLU A 154 -3.95 11.34 -14.93
N ASP A 155 -2.68 11.30 -15.31
CA ASP A 155 -1.96 10.04 -15.49
C ASP A 155 -1.80 9.33 -14.14
N TYR A 156 -1.48 10.08 -13.08
CA TYR A 156 -1.43 9.55 -11.71
C TYR A 156 -2.78 9.00 -11.24
N TYR A 157 -3.87 9.71 -11.51
CA TYR A 157 -5.22 9.23 -11.19
C TYR A 157 -5.50 7.88 -11.84
N TRP A 158 -5.18 7.72 -13.14
CA TRP A 158 -5.40 6.46 -13.84
C TRP A 158 -4.48 5.34 -13.32
N ILE A 159 -3.22 5.64 -13.00
CA ILE A 159 -2.32 4.68 -12.35
C ILE A 159 -2.97 4.17 -11.05
N CYS A 160 -3.40 5.06 -10.15
CA CYS A 160 -4.06 4.68 -8.89
C CYS A 160 -5.42 3.99 -9.08
N LYS A 161 -6.08 4.19 -10.24
CA LYS A 161 -7.32 3.50 -10.57
C LYS A 161 -7.10 2.07 -11.06
N TYR A 162 -6.00 1.84 -11.79
CA TYR A 162 -5.63 0.49 -12.23
C TYR A 162 -4.85 -0.28 -11.15
N LEU A 163 -3.97 0.40 -10.41
CA LEU A 163 -3.12 -0.16 -9.37
C LEU A 163 -3.75 0.11 -8.00
N ILE A 164 -4.46 -0.88 -7.50
CA ILE A 164 -5.41 -0.74 -6.40
C ILE A 164 -4.79 -1.04 -5.03
N THR A 165 -3.54 -1.50 -5.01
CA THR A 165 -2.79 -1.78 -3.77
C THR A 165 -1.50 -0.97 -3.72
N PRO A 166 -1.04 -0.58 -2.51
CA PRO A 166 0.25 0.08 -2.33
C PRO A 166 1.43 -0.68 -2.93
N ALA A 167 1.44 -2.01 -2.78
CA ALA A 167 2.48 -2.87 -3.35
C ALA A 167 2.50 -2.85 -4.89
N GLU A 168 1.34 -2.77 -5.55
CA GLU A 168 1.31 -2.62 -7.01
C GLU A 168 1.87 -1.28 -7.47
N VAL A 169 1.59 -0.20 -6.73
CA VAL A 169 2.15 1.13 -7.05
C VAL A 169 3.67 1.13 -6.85
N GLU A 170 4.20 0.59 -5.75
CA GLU A 170 5.64 0.47 -5.53
C GLU A 170 6.31 -0.29 -6.69
N GLU A 171 5.75 -1.45 -7.04
CA GLU A 171 6.32 -2.31 -8.08
C GLU A 171 6.24 -1.66 -9.46
N TYR A 172 5.17 -0.91 -9.74
CA TYR A 172 5.05 -0.12 -10.96
C TYR A 172 6.13 0.95 -11.05
N LEU A 173 6.38 1.69 -9.96
CA LEU A 173 7.40 2.72 -9.92
C LEU A 173 8.80 2.10 -10.12
N THR A 174 9.08 0.97 -9.47
CA THR A 174 10.31 0.20 -9.66
C THR A 174 10.45 -0.33 -11.10
N PHE A 175 9.37 -0.83 -11.71
CA PHE A 175 9.34 -1.24 -13.12
C PHE A 175 9.62 -0.05 -14.05
N ARG A 176 8.97 1.09 -13.80
CA ARG A 176 9.09 2.32 -14.58
C ARG A 176 10.53 2.86 -14.58
N GLU A 177 11.21 2.82 -13.44
CA GLU A 177 12.64 3.18 -13.33
C GLU A 177 13.50 2.24 -14.20
N LYS A 178 13.32 0.92 -14.07
CA LYS A 178 14.08 -0.08 -14.85
C LYS A 178 13.84 0.05 -16.36
N LEU A 179 12.61 0.30 -16.77
CA LEU A 179 12.25 0.50 -18.17
C LEU A 179 12.92 1.76 -18.72
N PHE A 180 12.90 2.86 -17.95
CA PHE A 180 13.53 4.12 -18.34
C PHE A 180 15.06 4.01 -18.42
N GLN A 181 15.69 3.30 -17.49
CA GLN A 181 17.15 3.07 -17.54
C GLN A 181 17.60 2.38 -18.84
N LYS A 182 16.77 1.49 -19.40
CA LYS A 182 17.09 0.78 -20.65
C LYS A 182 16.72 1.56 -21.90
N HIS A 183 15.65 2.36 -21.85
CA HIS A 183 15.03 2.95 -23.06
C HIS A 183 14.77 4.46 -22.95
N SER A 184 15.57 5.20 -22.16
CA SER A 184 15.37 6.62 -21.86
C SER A 184 15.14 7.51 -23.09
N ASN A 185 15.87 7.24 -24.19
CA ASN A 185 15.76 7.97 -25.45
C ASN A 185 14.39 7.85 -26.14
N TYR A 186 13.63 6.79 -25.85
CA TYR A 186 12.34 6.50 -26.47
C TYR A 186 11.18 6.71 -25.52
N LEU A 187 11.37 6.44 -24.23
CA LEU A 187 10.27 6.43 -23.26
C LEU A 187 9.64 7.82 -23.04
N ASN A 188 10.42 8.90 -23.17
CA ASN A 188 9.92 10.27 -23.11
C ASN A 188 9.10 10.68 -24.36
N ASN A 189 9.03 9.84 -25.39
CA ASN A 189 8.15 10.06 -26.55
C ASN A 189 6.85 9.24 -26.44
N LEU A 190 6.70 8.45 -25.39
CA LEU A 190 5.56 7.56 -25.20
C LEU A 190 4.65 8.07 -24.06
N PRO A 191 3.32 7.94 -24.23
CA PRO A 191 2.36 8.33 -23.21
C PRO A 191 2.48 7.41 -21.98
N GLU A 192 2.05 7.87 -20.80
CA GLU A 192 2.12 7.05 -19.57
C GLU A 192 1.28 5.77 -19.66
N GLN A 193 0.21 5.83 -20.45
CA GLN A 193 -0.66 4.72 -20.82
C GLN A 193 0.13 3.54 -21.42
N TYR A 194 1.17 3.83 -22.20
CA TYR A 194 2.05 2.78 -22.73
C TYR A 194 2.80 2.07 -21.59
N VAL A 195 3.40 2.84 -20.67
CA VAL A 195 4.21 2.30 -19.57
C VAL A 195 3.36 1.45 -18.64
N LEU A 196 2.16 1.93 -18.32
CA LEU A 196 1.20 1.18 -17.53
C LEU A 196 0.70 -0.06 -18.27
N GLY A 197 0.38 0.04 -19.57
CA GLY A 197 -0.02 -1.10 -20.40
C GLY A 197 1.06 -2.17 -20.54
N HIS A 198 2.34 -1.77 -20.58
CA HIS A 198 3.50 -2.67 -20.55
C HIS A 198 3.57 -3.38 -19.20
N PHE A 199 3.55 -2.64 -18.09
CA PHE A 199 3.60 -3.21 -16.74
C PHE A 199 2.52 -4.26 -16.49
N LEU A 200 1.30 -4.01 -16.97
CA LEU A 200 0.17 -4.94 -16.80
C LEU A 200 0.29 -6.19 -17.68
N GLU A 201 1.11 -6.14 -18.72
CA GLU A 201 1.42 -7.29 -19.57
C GLU A 201 2.55 -8.14 -19.01
N THR A 202 3.65 -7.49 -18.66
CA THR A 202 4.89 -8.15 -18.28
C THR A 202 5.80 -7.19 -17.52
N LEU A 203 6.63 -7.77 -16.64
CA LEU A 203 7.69 -7.05 -15.94
C LEU A 203 9.00 -7.03 -16.74
N ASP A 204 9.06 -7.71 -17.90
CA ASP A 204 10.24 -7.69 -18.75
C ASP A 204 10.42 -6.32 -19.39
N THR A 205 11.56 -5.69 -19.12
CA THR A 205 11.96 -4.38 -19.62
C THR A 205 12.96 -4.46 -20.77
N SER A 206 13.27 -5.65 -21.28
CA SER A 206 14.25 -5.87 -22.35
C SER A 206 13.86 -5.16 -23.66
N GLU A 207 12.58 -5.19 -24.02
CA GLU A 207 12.07 -4.70 -25.30
C GLU A 207 10.87 -3.76 -25.14
N LEU A 208 10.72 -2.86 -26.11
CA LEU A 208 9.52 -2.04 -26.27
C LEU A 208 8.69 -2.60 -27.43
N LYS A 209 7.46 -3.05 -27.16
CA LYS A 209 6.52 -3.48 -28.18
C LYS A 209 5.37 -2.48 -28.28
N ALA A 210 5.06 -2.04 -29.50
CA ALA A 210 4.02 -1.02 -29.73
C ALA A 210 2.62 -1.48 -29.28
N GLU A 211 2.36 -2.79 -29.32
CA GLU A 211 1.08 -3.39 -28.93
C GLU A 211 0.68 -3.11 -27.47
N TYR A 212 1.65 -2.87 -26.58
CA TYR A 212 1.39 -2.64 -25.16
C TYR A 212 0.52 -1.41 -24.87
N ILE A 213 0.46 -0.44 -25.80
CA ILE A 213 -0.42 0.73 -25.66
C ILE A 213 -1.91 0.35 -25.58
N ASN A 214 -2.29 -0.76 -26.24
CA ASN A 214 -3.68 -1.22 -26.30
C ASN A 214 -4.08 -2.10 -25.13
N ASN A 215 -3.12 -2.52 -24.29
CA ASN A 215 -3.40 -3.45 -23.19
C ASN A 215 -4.35 -2.88 -22.15
N LEU A 216 -4.40 -1.55 -22.00
CA LEU A 216 -5.36 -0.89 -21.11
C LEU A 216 -6.82 -1.03 -21.56
N ILE A 217 -7.08 -1.21 -22.85
CA ILE A 217 -8.45 -1.31 -23.40
C ILE A 217 -9.14 -2.59 -22.89
N ASN A 218 -8.37 -3.67 -22.74
CA ASN A 218 -8.90 -4.99 -22.40
C ASN A 218 -8.99 -5.24 -20.89
N ILE A 219 -8.39 -4.38 -20.07
CA ILE A 219 -8.38 -4.54 -18.62
C ILE A 219 -9.62 -3.87 -18.06
N LYS A 220 -10.57 -4.68 -17.59
CA LYS A 220 -11.68 -4.16 -16.77
C LYS A 220 -11.11 -3.75 -15.42
N PRO A 221 -11.22 -2.47 -15.01
CA PRO A 221 -10.93 -2.07 -13.65
C PRO A 221 -12.08 -2.58 -12.74
N ASP A 222 -12.23 -3.89 -12.60
CA ASP A 222 -13.16 -4.44 -11.62
C ASP A 222 -12.54 -4.30 -10.23
N SER A 223 -12.79 -3.14 -9.63
CA SER A 223 -12.35 -2.81 -8.29
C SER A 223 -13.03 -3.69 -7.23
N SER A 224 -14.18 -4.30 -7.51
CA SER A 224 -15.03 -4.88 -6.46
C SER A 224 -14.45 -6.18 -5.89
N GLU A 225 -13.83 -7.01 -6.73
CA GLU A 225 -13.19 -8.26 -6.30
C GLU A 225 -11.99 -8.02 -5.39
N PHE A 226 -11.36 -6.85 -5.46
CA PHE A 226 -10.13 -6.55 -4.74
C PHE A 226 -10.27 -5.40 -3.74
N ASN A 227 -11.42 -4.72 -3.68
CA ASN A 227 -11.67 -3.62 -2.75
C ASN A 227 -11.70 -4.14 -1.29
N MET A 228 -10.72 -3.70 -0.51
CA MET A 228 -10.60 -3.98 0.93
C MET A 228 -11.07 -2.83 1.82
N SER A 229 -11.51 -1.71 1.25
CA SER A 229 -11.96 -0.54 2.00
C SER A 229 -13.07 -0.91 2.97
N TYR A 230 -13.99 -1.82 2.61
CA TYR A 230 -15.00 -2.29 3.57
C TYR A 230 -14.40 -3.01 4.79
N ILE A 231 -13.34 -3.79 4.61
CA ILE A 231 -12.68 -4.49 5.71
C ILE A 231 -11.90 -3.47 6.56
N ILE A 232 -11.18 -2.54 5.90
CA ILE A 232 -10.32 -1.48 6.48
C ILE A 232 -11.08 -0.37 7.21
N ASP A 233 -12.17 0.12 6.63
CA ASP A 233 -13.03 1.13 7.26
C ASP A 233 -13.73 0.58 8.51
N ASN A 234 -13.96 -0.74 8.56
CA ASN A 234 -14.60 -1.41 9.68
C ASN A 234 -13.61 -2.04 10.67
N PHE A 235 -12.32 -2.14 10.34
CA PHE A 235 -11.29 -2.66 11.25
C PHE A 235 -11.28 -1.86 12.58
N ASN A 236 -11.42 -0.53 12.54
CA ASN A 236 -11.52 0.32 13.74
C ASN A 236 -12.78 0.08 14.60
N LYS A 237 -13.87 -0.44 14.00
CA LYS A 237 -15.15 -0.70 14.69
C LYS A 237 -15.28 -2.14 15.19
N ASN A 238 -14.63 -3.07 14.48
CA ASN A 238 -14.80 -4.50 14.67
C ASN A 238 -13.58 -5.21 15.27
N ILE A 239 -12.38 -4.60 15.26
CA ILE A 239 -11.28 -5.12 16.08
C ILE A 239 -11.48 -4.63 17.51
N GLN A 240 -11.88 -5.53 18.38
CA GLN A 240 -11.53 -5.41 19.79
C GLN A 240 -10.05 -5.78 19.93
N GLY A 241 -9.17 -4.78 19.77
CA GLY A 241 -7.75 -4.92 20.08
C GLY A 241 -7.59 -5.36 21.53
N ILE A 242 -6.52 -6.09 21.83
CA ILE A 242 -6.34 -6.65 23.17
C ILE A 242 -5.92 -5.54 24.15
N ASN A 243 -5.16 -4.51 23.71
CA ASN A 243 -4.71 -3.45 24.62
C ASN A 243 -4.68 -1.99 24.06
N GLU A 244 -4.45 -1.70 22.76
CA GLU A 244 -4.26 -0.31 22.28
C GLU A 244 -4.96 0.09 20.95
N LYS A 245 -5.18 1.41 20.76
CA LYS A 245 -5.84 2.01 19.58
C LYS A 245 -5.10 1.81 18.25
N THR A 246 -3.82 1.41 18.26
CA THR A 246 -2.97 1.26 17.06
C THR A 246 -2.47 -0.18 16.83
N GLU A 247 -2.86 -1.15 17.67
CA GLU A 247 -2.45 -2.57 17.55
C GLU A 247 -2.79 -3.20 16.20
N TYR A 248 -3.75 -2.62 15.47
CA TYR A 248 -4.17 -3.10 14.16
C TYR A 248 -3.28 -2.64 13.00
N TYR A 249 -2.39 -1.66 13.21
CA TYR A 249 -1.57 -1.08 12.15
C TYR A 249 -0.70 -2.13 11.45
N PRO A 250 -0.01 -3.04 12.17
CA PRO A 250 0.75 -4.11 11.53
C PRO A 250 -0.11 -5.04 10.67
N ILE A 251 -1.36 -5.30 11.06
CA ILE A 251 -2.30 -6.13 10.29
C ILE A 251 -2.64 -5.44 8.96
N ILE A 252 -3.01 -4.16 9.01
CA ILE A 252 -3.32 -3.42 7.78
C ILE A 252 -2.06 -3.27 6.91
N ALA A 253 -0.88 -3.09 7.51
CA ALA A 253 0.37 -3.01 6.74
C ALA A 253 0.64 -4.31 5.97
N GLU A 254 0.46 -5.48 6.58
CA GLU A 254 0.62 -6.76 5.88
C GLU A 254 -0.43 -6.97 4.78
N ILE A 255 -1.67 -6.52 4.98
CA ILE A 255 -2.71 -6.58 3.94
C ILE A 255 -2.41 -5.60 2.80
N ALA A 256 -1.97 -4.39 3.11
CA ALA A 256 -1.61 -3.34 2.15
C ALA A 256 -0.43 -3.74 1.25
N LYS A 257 0.45 -4.61 1.75
CA LYS A 257 1.55 -5.18 1.00
C LYS A 257 1.13 -6.29 0.05
N LEU A 258 -0.09 -6.83 0.11
CA LEU A 258 -0.53 -7.89 -0.80
C LEU A 258 -0.71 -7.34 -2.22
N LYS A 259 -0.18 -8.05 -3.20
CA LYS A 259 -0.47 -7.82 -4.62
C LYS A 259 -1.86 -8.37 -4.95
N ARG A 260 -2.42 -7.95 -6.09
CA ARG A 260 -3.77 -8.33 -6.55
C ARG A 260 -4.10 -9.82 -6.42
N SER A 261 -3.23 -10.69 -6.92
CA SER A 261 -3.46 -12.14 -6.89
C SER A 261 -3.39 -12.73 -5.47
N GLU A 262 -2.47 -12.23 -4.65
CA GLU A 262 -2.36 -12.59 -3.22
C GLU A 262 -3.62 -12.12 -2.47
N LEU A 263 -4.12 -10.92 -2.81
CA LEU A 263 -5.32 -10.33 -2.23
C LEU A 263 -6.60 -11.07 -2.62
N ALA A 264 -6.70 -11.55 -3.86
CA ALA A 264 -7.79 -12.42 -4.29
C ALA A 264 -7.89 -13.69 -3.43
N GLU A 265 -6.74 -14.34 -3.20
CA GLU A 265 -6.66 -15.55 -2.39
C GLU A 265 -6.91 -15.25 -0.90
N PHE A 266 -6.48 -14.09 -0.39
CA PHE A 266 -6.85 -13.61 0.94
C PHE A 266 -8.38 -13.48 1.05
N LYS A 267 -9.01 -12.72 0.15
CA LYS A 267 -10.45 -12.43 0.19
C LYS A 267 -11.30 -13.69 0.05
N LYS A 268 -10.91 -14.60 -0.84
CA LYS A 268 -11.56 -15.90 -1.02
C LYS A 268 -11.66 -16.68 0.30
N ARG A 269 -10.60 -16.69 1.10
CA ARG A 269 -10.59 -17.40 2.41
C ARG A 269 -11.35 -16.64 3.47
N PHE A 270 -11.26 -15.31 3.47
CA PHE A 270 -12.07 -14.46 4.34
C PHE A 270 -13.58 -14.69 4.12
N ILE A 271 -14.05 -14.66 2.87
CA ILE A 271 -15.46 -14.90 2.51
C ILE A 271 -15.89 -16.31 2.92
N ARG A 272 -15.11 -17.34 2.59
CA ARG A 272 -15.41 -18.73 2.98
C ARG A 272 -15.52 -18.90 4.49
N THR A 273 -14.69 -18.20 5.26
CA THR A 273 -14.74 -18.24 6.72
C THR A 273 -16.07 -17.66 7.22
N ILE A 274 -16.51 -16.53 6.64
CA ILE A 274 -17.82 -15.94 6.96
C ILE A 274 -18.97 -16.90 6.61
N GLU A 275 -18.95 -17.51 5.43
CA GLU A 275 -19.96 -18.48 4.99
C GLU A 275 -20.06 -19.66 5.96
N LYS A 276 -18.91 -20.23 6.34
CA LYS A 276 -18.85 -21.38 7.27
C LYS A 276 -19.31 -21.05 8.68
N CYS A 277 -19.02 -19.84 9.18
CA CYS A 277 -19.56 -19.40 10.46
C CYS A 277 -21.10 -19.34 10.46
N LYS A 278 -21.72 -18.96 9.33
CA LYS A 278 -23.18 -18.90 9.19
C LYS A 278 -23.85 -20.27 9.09
N GLU A 279 -23.15 -21.25 8.51
CA GLU A 279 -23.60 -22.65 8.52
C GLU A 279 -23.55 -23.27 9.93
N ASN A 280 -22.79 -22.65 10.85
CA ASN A 280 -22.58 -23.09 12.24
C ASN A 280 -22.08 -24.55 12.34
N ASP A 281 -21.29 -24.97 11.34
CA ASP A 281 -20.63 -26.28 11.27
C ASP A 281 -19.15 -26.17 11.66
N ILE A 282 -18.58 -27.25 12.20
CA ILE A 282 -17.14 -27.31 12.50
C ILE A 282 -16.38 -27.42 11.19
N ASP A 283 -15.45 -26.50 10.96
CA ASP A 283 -14.60 -26.53 9.78
C ASP A 283 -13.15 -26.21 10.15
N LEU A 284 -12.21 -26.70 9.33
CA LEU A 284 -10.80 -26.42 9.54
C LEU A 284 -10.49 -24.95 9.20
N PRO A 285 -9.44 -24.34 9.80
CA PRO A 285 -8.97 -23.04 9.41
C PRO A 285 -8.51 -22.99 7.94
N TYR A 286 -8.87 -21.90 7.26
CA TYR A 286 -8.35 -21.56 5.94
C TYR A 286 -7.02 -20.83 6.10
N ARG A 287 -6.06 -21.07 5.21
CA ARG A 287 -4.74 -20.45 5.32
C ARG A 287 -4.10 -20.11 3.99
N ILE A 288 -3.28 -19.07 3.97
CA ILE A 288 -2.31 -18.76 2.92
C ILE A 288 -0.96 -18.44 3.55
N TYR A 289 0.09 -18.62 2.77
CA TYR A 289 1.40 -18.09 3.05
C TYR A 289 1.86 -17.30 1.82
N VAL A 290 2.40 -16.12 2.06
CA VAL A 290 2.90 -15.22 1.01
C VAL A 290 4.41 -15.13 1.15
N PRO A 291 5.19 -15.89 0.37
CA PRO A 291 6.65 -15.95 0.53
C PRO A 291 7.34 -14.60 0.37
N ARG A 292 6.83 -13.75 -0.54
CA ARG A 292 7.41 -12.43 -0.83
C ARG A 292 7.42 -11.51 0.38
N THR A 293 6.37 -11.55 1.20
CA THR A 293 6.27 -10.72 2.42
C THR A 293 6.63 -11.51 3.67
N ASP A 294 6.97 -12.80 3.53
CA ASP A 294 7.20 -13.74 4.61
C ASP A 294 6.11 -13.67 5.69
N CYS A 295 4.85 -13.75 5.24
CA CYS A 295 3.69 -13.59 6.09
C CYS A 295 2.66 -14.69 5.85
N GLY A 296 2.30 -15.40 6.92
CA GLY A 296 1.16 -16.30 6.96
C GLY A 296 -0.14 -15.56 7.24
N PHE A 297 -1.26 -16.06 6.69
CA PHE A 297 -2.59 -15.64 7.10
C PHE A 297 -3.42 -16.88 7.42
N VAL A 298 -4.09 -16.87 8.57
CA VAL A 298 -5.01 -17.94 8.99
C VAL A 298 -6.38 -17.36 9.34
N PHE A 299 -7.42 -17.99 8.81
CA PHE A 299 -8.81 -17.61 8.99
C PHE A 299 -9.55 -18.77 9.66
N ILE A 300 -10.06 -18.52 10.86
CA ILE A 300 -10.52 -19.53 11.79
C ILE A 300 -12.04 -19.39 11.91
N PRO A 301 -12.82 -20.25 11.23
CA PRO A 301 -14.26 -20.29 11.43
C PRO A 301 -14.53 -20.94 12.78
N LEU A 302 -15.18 -20.22 13.68
CA LEU A 302 -15.55 -20.72 15.00
C LEU A 302 -17.07 -20.77 15.10
N ILE A 303 -17.59 -21.92 15.55
CA ILE A 303 -19.01 -22.11 15.79
C ILE A 303 -19.45 -21.34 17.04
N LYS A 304 -20.72 -20.90 17.07
CA LYS A 304 -21.25 -20.07 18.15
C LYS A 304 -21.05 -20.68 19.55
N LYS A 305 -21.21 -22.00 19.70
CA LYS A 305 -21.03 -22.71 20.97
C LYS A 305 -19.58 -22.71 21.49
N ALA A 306 -18.61 -22.50 20.61
CA ALA A 306 -17.19 -22.46 20.94
C ALA A 306 -16.64 -21.03 21.08
N SER A 307 -17.47 -20.00 20.87
CA SER A 307 -17.08 -18.58 20.92
C SER A 307 -16.28 -18.21 22.17
N LYS A 308 -16.61 -18.77 23.35
CA LYS A 308 -15.85 -18.55 24.61
C LYS A 308 -14.36 -18.91 24.54
N HIS A 309 -13.95 -19.72 23.57
CA HIS A 309 -12.56 -20.15 23.36
C HIS A 309 -11.84 -19.38 22.25
N TRP A 310 -12.43 -18.30 21.73
CA TRP A 310 -11.89 -17.56 20.59
C TRP A 310 -10.44 -17.10 20.78
N LYS A 311 -10.06 -16.66 21.99
CA LYS A 311 -8.69 -16.20 22.29
C LYS A 311 -7.68 -17.32 22.11
N THR A 312 -7.99 -18.49 22.67
CA THR A 312 -7.14 -19.68 22.59
C THR A 312 -7.07 -20.18 21.14
N ALA A 313 -8.20 -20.21 20.43
CA ALA A 313 -8.24 -20.60 19.03
C ALA A 313 -7.37 -19.66 18.16
N LEU A 314 -7.57 -18.35 18.30
CA LEU A 314 -6.83 -17.33 17.59
C LEU A 314 -5.33 -17.45 17.84
N SER A 315 -4.90 -17.49 19.10
CA SER A 315 -3.48 -17.60 19.45
C SER A 315 -2.85 -18.89 18.89
N ASN A 316 -3.47 -20.05 19.16
CA ASN A 316 -2.91 -21.34 18.80
C ASN A 316 -2.83 -21.53 17.28
N PHE A 317 -3.89 -21.22 16.54
CA PHE A 317 -3.87 -21.39 15.08
C PHE A 317 -2.97 -20.37 14.38
N THR A 318 -2.83 -19.15 14.91
CA THR A 318 -1.89 -18.15 14.38
C THR A 318 -0.45 -18.62 14.56
N TYR A 319 -0.10 -19.08 15.76
CA TYR A 319 1.23 -19.60 16.04
C TYR A 319 1.53 -20.87 15.23
N ALA A 320 0.59 -21.83 15.19
CA ALA A 320 0.75 -23.06 14.43
C ALA A 320 0.90 -22.81 12.92
N GLN A 321 0.17 -21.86 12.33
CA GLN A 321 0.34 -21.47 10.93
C GLN A 321 1.72 -20.86 10.67
N LYS A 322 2.17 -19.94 11.54
CA LYS A 322 3.51 -19.34 11.45
C LYS A 322 4.59 -20.43 11.48
N TYR A 323 4.49 -21.33 12.45
CA TYR A 323 5.46 -22.38 12.68
C TYR A 323 5.54 -23.37 11.51
N ASP A 324 4.39 -23.91 11.07
CA ASP A 324 4.31 -24.88 9.97
C ASP A 324 4.88 -24.33 8.65
N GLN A 325 4.69 -23.04 8.38
CA GLN A 325 5.19 -22.40 7.16
C GLN A 325 6.61 -21.84 7.31
N LYS A 326 7.22 -21.96 8.49
CA LYS A 326 8.51 -21.35 8.84
C LYS A 326 8.57 -19.84 8.58
N ALA A 327 7.45 -19.16 8.79
CA ALA A 327 7.33 -17.72 8.52
C ALA A 327 7.82 -16.88 9.72
N SER A 328 8.35 -15.68 9.46
CA SER A 328 8.64 -14.71 10.54
C SER A 328 7.38 -14.00 11.05
N LYS A 329 6.31 -13.98 10.26
CA LYS A 329 5.08 -13.25 10.58
C LYS A 329 3.82 -14.07 10.29
N CYS A 330 2.78 -13.85 11.06
CA CYS A 330 1.45 -14.37 10.76
C CYS A 330 0.34 -13.43 11.24
N VAL A 331 -0.67 -13.23 10.41
CA VAL A 331 -1.94 -12.58 10.76
C VAL A 331 -2.99 -13.66 10.99
N GLY A 332 -3.60 -13.64 12.17
CA GLY A 332 -4.73 -14.49 12.53
C GLY A 332 -6.05 -13.73 12.49
N LEU A 333 -7.10 -14.41 12.04
CA LEU A 333 -8.48 -13.95 12.16
C LEU A 333 -9.34 -15.09 12.68
N VAL A 334 -10.12 -14.84 13.74
CA VAL A 334 -11.22 -15.71 14.15
C VAL A 334 -12.55 -15.01 13.95
N ILE A 335 -13.52 -15.73 13.37
CA ILE A 335 -14.87 -15.25 13.12
C ILE A 335 -15.86 -16.20 13.80
N PHE A 336 -16.92 -15.67 14.41
CA PHE A 336 -18.07 -16.45 14.85
C PHE A 336 -19.35 -15.62 14.89
N GLU A 337 -20.48 -16.30 14.84
CA GLU A 337 -21.78 -15.66 15.08
C GLU A 337 -22.02 -15.38 16.56
N ASN A 338 -22.57 -14.20 16.82
CA ASN A 338 -23.07 -13.76 18.11
C ASN A 338 -24.49 -13.19 17.96
N THR A 339 -25.21 -13.03 19.07
CA THR A 339 -26.56 -12.46 19.09
C THR A 339 -26.60 -11.27 20.02
N ILE A 340 -26.87 -10.09 19.46
CA ILE A 340 -27.03 -8.83 20.21
C ILE A 340 -28.42 -8.29 19.89
N ASN A 341 -29.25 -8.08 20.91
CA ASN A 341 -30.63 -7.57 20.77
C ASN A 341 -31.44 -8.32 19.70
N ASP A 342 -31.44 -9.66 19.78
CA ASP A 342 -32.12 -10.57 18.84
C ASP A 342 -31.67 -10.48 17.37
N LYS A 343 -30.55 -9.80 17.10
CA LYS A 343 -29.92 -9.74 15.78
C LYS A 343 -28.66 -10.58 15.75
N VAL A 344 -28.53 -11.41 14.72
CA VAL A 344 -27.29 -12.14 14.44
C VAL A 344 -26.25 -11.16 13.92
N VAL A 345 -25.10 -11.14 14.59
CA VAL A 345 -23.93 -10.34 14.22
C VAL A 345 -22.72 -11.26 14.10
N LEU A 346 -21.73 -10.87 13.31
CA LEU A 346 -20.45 -11.58 13.23
C LEU A 346 -19.41 -10.84 14.05
N ASP A 347 -18.87 -11.51 15.06
CA ASP A 347 -17.71 -11.03 15.78
C ASP A 347 -16.44 -11.46 15.06
N MET A 348 -15.47 -10.55 14.97
CA MET A 348 -14.21 -10.77 14.27
C MET A 348 -13.05 -10.30 15.15
N TYR A 349 -12.15 -11.20 15.51
CA TYR A 349 -10.95 -10.85 16.29
C TYR A 349 -9.70 -11.17 15.50
N TRP A 350 -8.77 -10.22 15.52
CA TRP A 350 -7.54 -10.30 14.75
C TRP A 350 -6.33 -10.38 15.68
N SER A 351 -5.27 -11.01 15.20
CA SER A 351 -3.98 -11.07 15.88
C SER A 351 -2.86 -10.91 14.87
N PHE A 352 -1.77 -10.27 15.29
CA PHE A 352 -0.54 -10.22 14.53
C PHE A 352 0.59 -10.79 15.39
N LEU A 353 1.32 -11.75 14.84
CA LEU A 353 2.48 -12.35 15.46
C LEU A 353 3.70 -12.10 14.57
N LYS A 354 4.75 -11.51 15.14
CA LYS A 354 6.04 -11.28 14.48
C LYS A 354 7.17 -11.74 15.40
N GLN A 355 7.92 -12.73 14.94
CA GLN A 355 9.09 -13.29 15.62
C GLN A 355 9.83 -14.16 14.61
N ASP A 356 11.16 -14.23 14.66
CA ASP A 356 11.89 -15.17 13.82
C ASP A 356 11.41 -16.61 14.05
N TRP A 357 11.62 -17.47 13.05
CA TRP A 357 11.27 -18.88 13.21
C TRP A 357 12.35 -19.58 14.03
N GLU A 358 11.90 -20.28 15.06
CA GLU A 358 12.74 -21.12 15.91
C GLU A 358 12.04 -22.47 16.06
N TYR A 359 12.84 -23.54 16.17
CA TYR A 359 12.31 -24.88 16.39
C TYR A 359 11.64 -24.96 17.77
N ASP A 360 10.43 -25.52 17.80
CA ASP A 360 9.60 -25.67 18.98
C ASP A 360 9.14 -27.13 19.04
N GLU A 361 9.80 -27.92 19.90
CA GLU A 361 9.56 -29.35 20.05
C GLU A 361 8.09 -29.66 20.40
N GLU A 362 7.47 -28.81 21.23
CA GLU A 362 6.09 -28.98 21.64
C GLU A 362 5.14 -28.73 20.47
N MET A 363 5.38 -27.67 19.68
CA MET A 363 4.59 -27.40 18.49
C MET A 363 4.77 -28.49 17.42
N GLU A 364 6.00 -28.92 17.18
CA GLU A 364 6.32 -30.00 16.24
C GLU A 364 5.53 -31.27 16.57
N LYS A 365 5.56 -31.68 17.84
CA LYS A 365 4.81 -32.84 18.33
C LYS A 365 3.31 -32.66 18.16
N ARG A 366 2.76 -31.49 18.52
CA ARG A 366 1.32 -31.21 18.37
C ARG A 366 0.86 -31.27 16.93
N LEU A 367 1.64 -30.73 15.99
CA LEU A 367 1.33 -30.77 14.56
C LEU A 367 1.45 -32.19 13.98
N TYR A 368 2.40 -32.98 14.48
CA TYR A 368 2.54 -34.39 14.12
C TYR A 368 1.36 -35.23 14.62
N ASP A 369 0.97 -35.06 15.88
CA ASP A 369 -0.10 -35.84 16.53
C ASP A 369 -1.50 -35.47 15.99
N SER A 370 -1.73 -34.19 15.68
CA SER A 370 -3.03 -33.70 15.20
C SER A 370 -2.86 -32.47 14.33
N PHE A 371 -2.73 -32.68 13.02
CA PHE A 371 -2.54 -31.60 12.06
C PHE A 371 -3.84 -30.80 11.84
N PRO A 372 -3.92 -29.52 12.27
CA PRO A 372 -5.18 -28.80 12.32
C PRO A 372 -5.51 -28.05 11.02
N PHE A 373 -4.78 -28.29 9.93
CA PHE A 373 -4.87 -27.49 8.73
C PHE A 373 -5.11 -28.30 7.46
N ARG A 374 -5.60 -27.60 6.45
CA ARG A 374 -5.62 -28.14 5.09
C ARG A 374 -4.20 -28.09 4.49
N LYS A 375 -3.89 -29.06 3.62
CA LYS A 375 -2.64 -29.06 2.84
C LYS A 375 -2.52 -27.77 2.03
N VAL A 376 -1.31 -27.21 1.99
CA VAL A 376 -1.00 -26.02 1.19
C VAL A 376 -0.53 -26.47 -0.18
N ASN A 377 -1.04 -25.82 -1.21
CA ASN A 377 -0.61 -26.02 -2.59
C ASN A 377 0.00 -24.70 -3.11
N THR A 378 1.11 -24.81 -3.82
CA THR A 378 1.75 -23.67 -4.48
C THR A 378 1.14 -23.46 -5.86
N LYS A 379 0.80 -22.21 -6.18
CA LYS A 379 0.33 -21.80 -7.51
C LYS A 379 1.28 -20.73 -8.04
N LEU A 380 1.93 -21.00 -9.18
CA LEU A 380 2.61 -19.97 -9.95
C LEU A 380 1.57 -19.17 -10.73
N ILE A 381 1.71 -17.85 -10.75
CA ILE A 381 0.83 -16.95 -11.50
C ILE A 381 1.74 -16.20 -12.48
N GLU A 382 1.61 -16.51 -13.77
CA GLU A 382 2.47 -15.97 -14.82
C GLU A 382 2.17 -14.50 -15.10
N ASN A 383 0.88 -14.16 -15.29
CA ASN A 383 0.42 -12.78 -15.37
C ASN A 383 -0.75 -12.59 -14.38
N ARG A 384 -0.59 -11.69 -13.42
CA ARG A 384 -1.58 -11.42 -12.37
C ARG A 384 -2.71 -10.47 -12.79
N TYR A 385 -2.67 -10.00 -14.03
CA TYR A 385 -3.65 -9.13 -14.68
C TYR A 385 -4.41 -9.85 -15.80
N LYS A 386 -4.00 -11.07 -16.15
CA LYS A 386 -4.66 -11.95 -17.11
C LYS A 386 -4.97 -13.27 -16.39
N ASP A 387 -6.23 -13.45 -16.04
CA ASP A 387 -6.84 -14.56 -15.28
C ASP A 387 -6.72 -14.50 -13.74
#